data_AF-A0AAX1PD81-F1
#
_entry.id   AF-A0AAX1PD81-F1
#
_cell.length_a   1.000
_cell.length_b   1.000
_cell.length_c   1.000
_cell.angle_alpha   90.00
_cell.angle_beta   90.00
_cell.angle_gamma   90.00
#
_symmetry.space_group_name_H-M   'P 1'
#
loop_
_entity.id
_entity.type
_entity.pdbx_description
1 polymer ?
#
loop_
_entity_poly.entity_id
_entity_poly.type
_entity_poly.pdbx_seq_one_letter_code
_entity_poly.pdbx_strand_id
1 'polypeptide(L)'
;MEINVDSILQGLKDGKSTRTQQSLDTLNGILQHYVESGQRDFSVVQIGRISAAKDGPGYEAIRATRNQHYRDLINAWAQKCNTSMKKPLAPYSRSREVPTDMKLLERISDPAVRALFGQIIAERNRYLKEVNLLKQHANITIDKRPVRQFDSSTEPGVVLIPSVSSLLIESERKALAYAISDECMAQHNWQYTKMGQVKDVELGTEIFPRGFVTGIRKLLGEVDSNG
;
A
#
# COMPACT_ATOMS: atom_id res chain seq x y z
N MET A 1 14.22 -35.14 23.62
CA MET A 1 15.38 -36.00 23.28
C MET A 1 16.61 -35.25 23.76
N GLU A 2 17.23 -35.71 24.85
CA GLU A 2 18.44 -35.06 25.36
C GLU A 2 19.61 -35.38 24.41
N ILE A 3 20.15 -34.35 23.77
CA ILE A 3 21.28 -34.53 22.86
C ILE A 3 22.55 -34.61 23.69
N ASN A 4 23.14 -35.80 23.72
CA ASN A 4 24.44 -36.03 24.35
C ASN A 4 25.55 -35.63 23.37
N VAL A 5 26.08 -34.42 23.55
CA VAL A 5 27.11 -33.84 22.68
C VAL A 5 28.46 -34.55 22.85
N ASP A 6 28.75 -35.11 24.02
CA ASP A 6 30.01 -35.81 24.28
C ASP A 6 30.11 -37.10 23.46
N SER A 7 28.98 -37.83 23.33
CA SER A 7 28.87 -38.99 22.46
C SER A 7 29.10 -38.62 20.99
N ILE A 8 28.53 -37.50 20.54
CA ILE A 8 28.72 -36.99 19.17
C ILE A 8 30.18 -36.59 18.94
N LEU A 9 30.82 -35.93 19.91
CA LEU A 9 32.23 -35.56 19.82
C LEU A 9 33.13 -36.80 19.64
N GLN A 10 32.88 -37.87 20.40
CA GLN A 10 33.65 -39.12 20.25
C GLN A 10 33.47 -39.73 18.86
N GLY A 11 32.23 -39.77 18.35
CA GLY A 11 31.95 -40.24 16.99
C GLY A 11 32.61 -39.38 15.90
N LEU A 12 32.72 -38.07 16.10
CA LEU A 12 33.39 -37.17 15.17
C LEU A 12 34.93 -37.29 15.18
N LYS A 13 35.50 -37.74 16.31
CA LYS A 13 36.94 -37.97 16.47
C LYS A 13 37.41 -39.29 15.87
N ASP A 14 36.51 -40.26 15.74
CA ASP A 14 36.83 -41.59 15.22
C ASP A 14 37.36 -41.51 13.77
N GLY A 15 38.44 -42.25 13.49
CA GLY A 15 39.12 -42.25 12.20
C GLY A 15 39.77 -40.92 11.77
N LYS A 16 39.91 -39.92 12.66
CA LYS A 16 40.56 -38.63 12.36
C LYS A 16 42.01 -38.58 12.88
N SER A 17 42.82 -37.70 12.29
CA SER A 17 44.18 -37.46 12.76
C SER A 17 44.21 -36.79 14.13
N THR A 18 45.30 -36.97 14.88
CA THR A 18 45.52 -36.38 16.20
C THR A 18 45.31 -34.87 16.21
N ARG A 19 45.77 -34.17 15.16
CA ARG A 19 45.58 -32.72 15.00
C ARG A 19 44.11 -32.33 14.88
N THR A 20 43.32 -33.07 14.11
CA THR A 20 41.89 -32.81 13.94
C THR A 20 41.11 -33.12 15.21
N GLN A 21 41.49 -34.18 15.92
CA GLN A 21 40.90 -34.51 17.22
C GLN A 21 41.14 -33.39 18.25
N GLN A 22 42.38 -32.89 18.35
CA GLN A 22 42.70 -31.74 19.21
C GLN A 22 41.90 -30.49 18.83
N SER A 23 41.77 -30.23 17.53
CA SER A 23 40.98 -29.08 17.04
C SER A 23 39.48 -29.20 17.38
N LEU A 24 38.93 -30.42 17.34
CA LEU A 24 37.56 -30.71 17.76
C LEU A 24 37.38 -30.53 19.27
N ASP A 25 38.34 -30.97 20.09
CA ASP A 25 38.31 -30.77 21.54
C ASP A 25 38.36 -29.28 21.91
N THR A 26 39.25 -28.50 21.28
CA THR A 26 39.32 -27.05 21.45
C THR A 26 38.00 -26.38 21.05
N LEU A 27 37.44 -26.74 19.88
CA LEU A 27 36.15 -26.20 19.44
C LEU A 27 35.01 -26.56 20.40
N ASN A 28 35.01 -27.79 20.94
CA ASN A 28 34.01 -28.21 21.92
C ASN A 28 34.06 -27.37 23.20
N GLY A 29 35.26 -27.14 23.76
CA GLY A 29 35.43 -26.29 24.94
C GLY A 29 34.98 -24.84 24.69
N ILE A 30 35.25 -24.30 23.49
CA ILE A 30 34.80 -22.96 23.09
C ILE A 30 33.27 -22.90 23.02
N LEU A 31 32.63 -23.90 22.41
CA LEU A 31 31.16 -23.98 22.30
C LEU A 31 30.49 -24.15 23.65
N GLN A 32 31.07 -24.96 24.53
CA GLN A 32 30.59 -25.12 25.90
C GLN A 32 30.58 -23.78 26.65
N HIS A 33 31.72 -23.09 26.72
CA HIS A 33 31.81 -21.78 27.37
C HIS A 33 30.88 -20.75 26.71
N TYR A 34 30.72 -20.82 25.39
CA TYR A 34 29.82 -19.92 24.66
C TYR A 34 28.37 -20.08 25.10
N VAL A 35 27.92 -21.32 25.28
CA VAL A 35 26.57 -21.63 25.81
C VAL A 35 26.42 -21.25 27.27
N GLU A 36 27.43 -21.53 28.10
CA GLU A 36 27.45 -21.15 29.51
C GLU A 36 27.35 -19.62 29.70
N SER A 37 27.94 -18.85 28.78
CA SER A 37 27.79 -17.38 28.73
C SER A 37 26.42 -16.88 28.24
N GLY A 38 25.47 -17.79 27.99
CA GLY A 38 24.10 -17.49 27.56
C GLY A 38 23.94 -17.17 26.07
N GLN A 39 25.02 -17.26 25.28
CA GLN A 39 24.99 -16.97 23.86
C GLN A 39 24.38 -18.14 23.06
N ARG A 40 23.57 -17.83 22.04
CA ARG A 40 22.85 -18.83 21.23
C ARG A 40 22.97 -18.63 19.71
N ASP A 41 23.87 -17.76 19.26
CA ASP A 41 24.18 -17.60 17.84
C ASP A 41 25.25 -18.61 17.41
N PHE A 42 24.80 -19.71 16.82
CA PHE A 42 25.66 -20.77 16.29
C PHE A 42 25.91 -20.63 14.78
N SER A 43 25.79 -19.42 14.22
CA SER A 43 26.12 -19.20 12.82
C SER A 43 27.61 -19.44 12.56
N VAL A 44 27.91 -20.04 11.40
CA VAL A 44 29.29 -20.39 11.00
C VAL A 44 30.22 -19.17 11.04
N VAL A 45 29.70 -17.98 10.70
CA VAL A 45 30.46 -16.73 10.75
C VAL A 45 30.82 -16.37 12.18
N GLN A 46 29.84 -16.38 13.10
CA GLN A 46 30.05 -15.99 14.49
C GLN A 46 30.96 -16.99 15.21
N ILE A 47 30.67 -18.28 15.09
CA ILE A 47 31.50 -19.33 15.69
C ILE A 47 32.91 -19.32 15.09
N GLY A 48 33.05 -19.13 13.78
CA GLY A 48 34.36 -19.02 13.13
C GLY A 48 35.20 -17.85 13.65
N ARG A 49 34.56 -16.71 13.98
CA ARG A 49 35.23 -15.56 14.59
C ARG A 49 35.69 -15.85 16.02
N ILE A 50 34.80 -16.40 16.84
CA ILE A 50 35.08 -16.69 18.26
C ILE A 50 36.12 -17.81 18.38
N SER A 51 36.00 -18.84 17.54
CA SER A 51 36.91 -19.96 17.49
C SER A 51 38.32 -19.51 17.10
N ALA A 52 38.45 -18.72 16.02
CA ALA A 52 39.74 -18.17 15.62
C ALA A 52 40.40 -17.28 16.70
N ALA A 53 39.61 -16.53 17.47
CA ALA A 53 40.13 -15.68 18.54
C ALA A 53 40.64 -16.45 19.77
N LYS A 54 40.31 -17.74 19.88
CA LYS A 54 40.70 -18.64 20.97
C LYS A 54 41.55 -19.82 20.46
N ASP A 55 42.33 -19.59 19.40
CA ASP A 55 43.23 -20.58 18.78
C ASP A 55 42.53 -21.86 18.26
N GLY A 56 41.22 -21.79 18.01
CA GLY A 56 40.43 -22.84 17.40
C GLY A 56 40.36 -22.74 15.86
N PRO A 57 39.63 -23.67 15.20
CA PRO A 57 39.43 -23.61 13.75
C PRO A 57 38.70 -22.33 13.34
N GLY A 58 39.28 -21.55 12.43
CA GLY A 58 38.67 -20.31 11.95
C GLY A 58 37.55 -20.51 10.93
N TYR A 59 36.96 -19.39 10.48
CA TYR A 59 35.84 -19.38 9.53
C TYR A 59 36.12 -20.19 8.24
N GLU A 60 37.31 -20.06 7.66
CA GLU A 60 37.68 -20.80 6.43
C GLU A 60 37.70 -22.31 6.65
N ALA A 61 38.23 -22.75 7.79
CA ALA A 61 38.30 -24.16 8.15
C ALA A 61 36.90 -24.75 8.41
N ILE A 62 36.01 -24.00 9.07
CA ILE A 62 34.65 -24.45 9.39
C ILE A 62 33.76 -24.45 8.14
N ARG A 63 33.91 -23.48 7.22
CA ARG A 63 33.09 -23.43 6.00
C ARG A 63 33.48 -24.49 4.98
N ALA A 64 34.74 -24.95 5.00
CA ALA A 64 35.28 -25.85 3.99
C ALA A 64 34.51 -27.19 3.95
N THR A 65 34.11 -27.62 2.75
CA THR A 65 33.33 -28.85 2.54
C THR A 65 34.01 -30.08 3.12
N ARG A 66 35.35 -30.17 2.98
CA ARG A 66 36.18 -31.28 3.50
C ARG A 66 36.13 -31.41 5.03
N ASN A 67 35.84 -30.32 5.73
CA ASN A 67 35.86 -30.26 7.19
C ASN A 67 34.44 -30.24 7.79
N GLN A 68 33.56 -31.09 7.26
CA GLN A 68 32.17 -31.16 7.71
C GLN A 68 32.02 -31.45 9.22
N HIS A 69 32.94 -32.22 9.79
CA HIS A 69 32.97 -32.57 11.21
C HIS A 69 32.87 -31.36 12.16
N TYR A 70 33.46 -30.20 11.82
CA TYR A 70 33.30 -29.00 12.64
C TYR A 70 31.87 -28.45 12.61
N ARG A 71 31.22 -28.47 11.44
CA ARG A 71 29.83 -28.04 11.29
C ARG A 71 28.87 -28.99 11.98
N ASP A 72 29.15 -30.29 11.95
CA ASP A 72 28.35 -31.30 12.64
C ASP A 72 28.40 -31.11 14.16
N LEU A 73 29.58 -30.81 14.72
CA LEU A 73 29.73 -30.47 16.15
C LEU A 73 28.96 -29.19 16.52
N ILE A 74 29.07 -28.14 15.72
CA ILE A 74 28.34 -26.89 15.93
C ILE A 74 26.82 -27.12 15.87
N ASN A 75 26.36 -27.98 14.95
CA ASN A 75 24.95 -28.35 14.84
C ASN A 75 24.46 -29.08 16.08
N ALA A 76 25.24 -30.02 16.61
CA ALA A 76 24.90 -30.75 17.82
C ALA A 76 24.70 -29.81 19.02
N TRP A 77 25.59 -28.82 19.19
CA TRP A 77 25.45 -27.79 20.22
C TRP A 77 24.25 -26.87 19.98
N ALA A 78 23.99 -26.49 18.73
CA ALA A 78 22.81 -25.70 18.37
C ALA A 78 21.51 -26.44 18.72
N GLN A 79 21.42 -27.72 18.36
CA GLN A 79 20.26 -28.56 18.67
C GLN A 79 20.10 -28.78 20.17
N LYS A 80 21.19 -29.02 20.93
CA LYS A 80 21.17 -29.09 22.42
C LYS A 80 20.57 -27.82 23.02
N CYS A 81 20.79 -26.66 22.40
CA CYS A 81 20.26 -25.37 22.82
C CYS A 81 18.89 -25.02 22.22
N ASN A 82 18.22 -25.96 21.55
CA ASN A 82 16.96 -25.76 20.80
C ASN A 82 17.02 -24.60 19.78
N THR A 83 18.18 -24.39 19.15
CA THR A 83 18.40 -23.37 18.14
C THR A 83 18.97 -23.98 16.85
N SER A 84 19.22 -23.15 15.84
CA SER A 84 19.75 -23.56 14.53
C SER A 84 21.08 -22.87 14.24
N MET A 85 21.90 -23.45 13.35
CA MET A 85 23.10 -22.80 12.79
C MET A 85 22.77 -21.63 11.86
N LYS A 86 21.49 -21.36 11.58
CA LYS A 86 21.08 -20.15 10.87
C LYS A 86 21.32 -18.95 11.78
N LYS A 87 21.82 -17.84 11.19
CA LYS A 87 21.98 -16.58 11.92
C LYS A 87 20.66 -16.25 12.62
N PRO A 88 20.66 -16.03 13.95
CA PRO A 88 19.44 -15.64 14.65
C PRO A 88 18.92 -14.36 14.00
N LEU A 89 17.60 -14.32 13.81
CA LEU A 89 16.93 -13.15 13.28
C LEU A 89 17.28 -11.95 14.16
N ALA A 90 17.72 -10.85 13.54
CA ALA A 90 18.02 -9.63 14.28
C ALA A 90 16.79 -9.23 15.12
N PRO A 91 16.97 -8.66 16.33
CA PRO A 91 15.85 -8.29 17.22
C PRO A 91 14.78 -7.44 16.52
N TYR A 92 15.19 -6.63 15.55
CA TYR A 92 14.39 -5.71 14.74
C TYR A 92 14.06 -6.22 13.31
N SER A 93 14.35 -7.49 12.99
CA SER A 93 14.06 -8.02 11.66
C SER A 93 12.55 -8.06 11.40
N ARG A 94 12.10 -7.53 10.26
CA ARG A 94 10.69 -7.58 9.80
C ARG A 94 10.12 -9.00 9.70
N SER A 95 10.98 -10.01 9.68
CA SER A 95 10.65 -11.44 9.65
C SER A 95 10.53 -12.08 11.04
N ARG A 96 10.75 -11.32 12.13
CA ARG A 96 10.07 -11.63 13.39
C ARG A 96 8.64 -11.19 13.12
N GLU A 97 7.84 -12.07 12.50
CA GLU A 97 6.41 -11.86 12.37
C GLU A 97 5.92 -11.48 13.77
N VAL A 98 5.63 -10.19 13.97
CA VAL A 98 4.80 -9.79 15.08
C VAL A 98 3.58 -10.67 14.93
N PRO A 99 3.25 -11.54 15.93
CA PRO A 99 2.11 -12.43 15.81
C PRO A 99 0.94 -11.59 15.32
N THR A 100 0.26 -12.06 14.27
CA THR A 100 -0.90 -11.37 13.70
C THR A 100 -1.77 -10.86 14.83
N ASP A 101 -2.32 -9.65 14.76
CA ASP A 101 -2.98 -9.01 15.91
C ASP A 101 -3.98 -9.96 16.64
N MET A 102 -4.62 -10.87 15.90
CA MET A 102 -5.48 -11.94 16.44
C MET A 102 -4.74 -13.02 17.26
N LYS A 103 -3.53 -13.43 16.86
CA LYS A 103 -2.66 -14.34 17.63
C LYS A 103 -2.15 -13.71 18.93
N LEU A 104 -2.10 -12.39 19.03
CA LEU A 104 -1.77 -11.71 20.29
C LEU A 104 -2.91 -11.84 21.30
N LEU A 105 -4.17 -11.90 20.83
CA LEU A 105 -5.35 -12.10 21.68
C LEU A 105 -5.34 -13.47 22.37
N GLU A 106 -4.80 -14.50 21.72
CA GLU A 106 -4.67 -15.86 22.29
C GLU A 106 -3.78 -15.89 23.55
N ARG A 107 -2.89 -14.91 23.73
CA ARG A 107 -2.01 -14.80 24.91
C ARG A 107 -2.68 -14.12 26.09
N ILE A 108 -3.79 -13.43 25.89
CA ILE A 108 -4.55 -12.78 26.96
C ILE A 108 -5.42 -13.85 27.59
N SER A 109 -5.24 -14.16 28.88
CA SER A 109 -5.99 -15.22 29.56
C SER A 109 -7.45 -14.85 29.80
N ASP A 110 -7.69 -13.61 30.22
CA ASP A 110 -9.01 -13.07 30.55
C ASP A 110 -9.87 -12.86 29.27
N PRO A 111 -11.01 -13.56 29.13
CA PRO A 111 -11.90 -13.41 27.98
C PRO A 111 -12.46 -11.99 27.78
N ALA A 112 -12.73 -11.25 28.87
CA ALA A 112 -13.29 -9.90 28.77
C ALA A 112 -12.26 -8.91 28.22
N VAL A 113 -11.03 -8.96 28.75
CA VAL A 113 -9.91 -8.15 28.24
C VAL A 113 -9.59 -8.55 26.80
N ARG A 114 -9.61 -9.85 26.48
CA ARG A 114 -9.40 -10.34 25.11
C ARG A 114 -10.43 -9.77 24.13
N ALA A 115 -11.69 -9.71 24.52
CA ALA A 115 -12.76 -9.14 23.69
C ALA A 115 -12.57 -7.64 23.45
N LEU A 116 -12.20 -6.87 24.49
CA LEU A 116 -11.93 -5.43 24.38
C LEU A 116 -10.77 -5.14 23.42
N PHE A 117 -9.64 -5.86 23.55
CA PHE A 117 -8.52 -5.71 22.61
C PHE A 117 -8.91 -6.15 21.20
N GLY A 118 -9.75 -7.18 21.05
CA GLY A 118 -10.30 -7.57 19.76
C GLY A 118 -11.12 -6.46 19.08
N GLN A 119 -11.95 -5.76 19.86
CA GLN A 119 -12.71 -4.59 19.36
C GLN A 119 -11.77 -3.45 18.94
N ILE A 120 -10.77 -3.12 19.75
CA ILE A 120 -9.77 -2.07 19.43
C ILE A 120 -9.03 -2.39 18.13
N ILE A 121 -8.61 -3.65 17.95
CA ILE A 121 -7.93 -4.07 16.71
C ILE A 121 -8.88 -3.95 15.50
N ALA A 122 -10.15 -4.33 15.66
CA ALA A 122 -11.14 -4.21 14.60
C ALA A 122 -11.37 -2.74 14.19
N GLU A 123 -11.51 -1.83 15.15
CA GLU A 123 -11.65 -0.38 14.91
C GLU A 123 -10.40 0.20 14.25
N ARG A 124 -9.21 -0.10 14.76
CA ARG A 124 -7.95 0.33 14.16
C ARG A 124 -7.82 -0.13 12.71
N ASN A 125 -8.21 -1.37 12.41
CA ASN A 125 -8.18 -1.90 11.06
C ASN A 125 -9.24 -1.27 10.14
N ARG A 126 -10.41 -0.91 10.68
CA ARG A 126 -11.41 -0.11 9.97
C ARG A 126 -10.85 1.27 9.63
N TYR A 127 -10.29 2.00 10.59
CA TYR A 127 -9.72 3.33 10.35
C TYR A 127 -8.57 3.30 9.34
N LEU A 128 -7.71 2.28 9.38
CA LEU A 128 -6.67 2.13 8.36
C LEU A 128 -7.22 1.92 6.96
N LYS A 129 -8.31 1.15 6.82
CA LYS A 129 -8.99 0.97 5.52
C LYS A 129 -9.57 2.28 5.04
N GLU A 130 -10.26 3.03 5.90
CA GLU A 130 -10.82 4.35 5.58
C GLU A 130 -9.71 5.34 5.16
N VAL A 131 -8.61 5.40 5.92
CA VAL A 131 -7.44 6.25 5.58
C VAL A 131 -6.81 5.84 4.26
N ASN A 132 -6.65 4.55 4.00
CA ASN A 132 -6.08 4.07 2.74
C ASN A 132 -6.99 4.38 1.55
N LEU A 133 -8.30 4.25 1.72
CA LEU A 133 -9.28 4.69 0.72
C LEU A 133 -9.15 6.20 0.48
N LEU A 134 -9.13 7.02 1.54
CA LEU A 134 -8.96 8.46 1.40
C LEU A 134 -7.65 8.83 0.70
N LYS A 135 -6.54 8.14 1.00
CA LYS A 135 -5.26 8.33 0.31
C LYS A 135 -5.33 7.97 -1.17
N GLN A 136 -6.07 6.92 -1.54
CA GLN A 136 -6.29 6.54 -2.93
C GLN A 136 -7.10 7.60 -3.68
N HIS A 137 -8.11 8.19 -3.03
CA HIS A 137 -8.95 9.23 -3.62
C HIS A 137 -8.33 10.64 -3.55
N ALA A 138 -7.31 10.88 -2.72
CA ALA A 138 -6.68 12.19 -2.57
C ALA A 138 -5.82 12.60 -3.79
N ASN A 139 -5.25 11.64 -4.52
CA ASN A 139 -4.36 11.92 -5.65
C ASN A 139 -5.04 11.56 -6.97
N ILE A 140 -6.08 12.31 -7.34
CA ILE A 140 -6.64 12.28 -8.70
C ILE A 140 -5.66 13.02 -9.61
N THR A 141 -4.80 12.27 -10.30
CA THR A 141 -3.92 12.85 -11.33
C THR A 141 -4.74 13.05 -12.59
N ILE A 142 -5.25 14.27 -12.78
CA ILE A 142 -5.91 14.68 -14.01
C ILE A 142 -4.82 15.02 -15.02
N ASP A 143 -4.65 14.22 -16.07
CA ASP A 143 -3.76 14.57 -17.17
C ASP A 143 -4.34 15.78 -17.91
N LYS A 144 -3.74 16.95 -17.68
CA LYS A 144 -4.12 18.22 -18.30
C LYS A 144 -3.45 18.44 -19.66
N ARG A 145 -2.71 17.45 -20.18
CA ARG A 145 -2.17 17.58 -21.54
C ARG A 145 -3.35 17.72 -22.50
N PRO A 146 -3.31 18.70 -23.42
CA PRO A 146 -4.32 18.76 -24.47
C PRO A 146 -4.27 17.41 -25.20
N VAL A 147 -5.39 16.69 -25.16
CA VAL A 147 -5.59 15.51 -26.00
C VAL A 147 -5.35 16.02 -27.41
N ARG A 148 -4.24 15.59 -28.03
CA ARG A 148 -4.01 15.83 -29.45
C ARG A 148 -5.11 15.08 -30.16
N GLN A 149 -6.21 15.78 -30.42
CA GLN A 149 -7.08 15.39 -31.52
C GLN A 149 -6.15 15.32 -32.73
N PHE A 150 -6.15 14.18 -33.39
CA PHE A 150 -5.36 13.99 -34.59
C PHE A 150 -5.92 14.95 -35.64
N ASP A 151 -5.35 16.15 -35.69
CA ASP A 151 -5.59 17.10 -36.75
C ASP A 151 -4.96 16.52 -38.01
N SER A 152 -5.80 15.96 -38.87
CA SER A 152 -5.50 15.75 -40.26
C SER A 152 -5.19 17.11 -40.89
N SER A 153 -3.88 17.37 -41.08
CA SER A 153 -3.28 18.13 -42.17
C SER A 153 -3.87 19.52 -42.54
N THR A 154 -3.04 20.53 -42.24
CA THR A 154 -2.68 21.68 -43.11
C THR A 154 -3.50 22.99 -42.99
N GLU A 155 -2.73 24.09 -42.98
CA GLU A 155 -3.07 25.54 -43.01
C GLU A 155 -3.36 26.26 -41.68
N PRO A 156 -2.80 27.48 -41.47
CA PRO A 156 -3.09 28.33 -40.31
C PRO A 156 -4.47 28.97 -40.49
N GLY A 157 -5.52 28.16 -40.31
CA GLY A 157 -6.91 28.58 -40.41
C GLY A 157 -7.48 28.96 -39.04
N VAL A 158 -8.14 30.12 -39.00
CA VAL A 158 -8.99 30.63 -37.92
C VAL A 158 -9.68 29.52 -37.12
N VAL A 159 -9.50 29.53 -35.79
CA VAL A 159 -10.22 28.64 -34.86
C VAL A 159 -11.72 28.94 -34.97
N LEU A 160 -12.44 28.19 -35.80
CA LEU A 160 -13.89 28.22 -35.84
C LEU A 160 -14.39 27.42 -34.62
N ILE A 161 -14.67 28.12 -33.53
CA ILE A 161 -15.42 27.52 -32.42
C ILE A 161 -16.80 27.11 -32.98
N PRO A 162 -17.25 25.85 -32.80
CA PRO A 162 -18.60 25.46 -33.21
C PRO A 162 -19.59 26.43 -32.56
N SER A 163 -20.45 27.06 -33.36
CA SER A 163 -21.49 27.93 -32.81
C SER A 163 -22.28 27.14 -31.77
N VAL A 164 -22.54 27.70 -30.59
CA VAL A 164 -23.31 27.04 -29.50
C VAL A 164 -24.65 26.50 -30.00
N SER A 165 -25.19 27.09 -31.07
CA SER A 165 -26.36 26.66 -31.81
C SER A 165 -26.26 25.27 -32.46
N SER A 166 -25.06 24.74 -32.69
CA SER A 166 -24.80 23.40 -33.25
C SER A 166 -24.57 22.32 -32.19
N LEU A 167 -24.55 22.69 -30.90
CA LEU A 167 -24.37 21.75 -29.79
C LEU A 167 -25.71 21.19 -29.27
N LEU A 168 -26.83 21.86 -29.58
CA LEU A 168 -28.16 21.46 -29.14
C LEU A 168 -28.79 20.43 -30.08
N ILE A 169 -29.36 19.37 -29.53
CA ILE A 169 -30.17 18.41 -30.27
C ILE A 169 -31.54 19.04 -30.59
N GLU A 170 -32.20 18.61 -31.66
CA GLU A 170 -33.49 19.14 -32.12
C GLU A 170 -34.57 19.18 -31.02
N SER A 171 -34.60 18.18 -30.14
CA SER A 171 -35.50 18.15 -28.98
C SER A 171 -35.21 19.26 -27.97
N GLU A 172 -33.94 19.57 -27.73
CA GLU A 172 -33.51 20.61 -26.80
C GLU A 172 -33.79 22.00 -27.36
N ARG A 173 -33.56 22.20 -28.66
CA ARG A 173 -33.99 23.41 -29.39
C ARG A 173 -35.47 23.67 -29.24
N LYS A 174 -36.31 22.66 -29.45
CA LYS A 174 -37.77 22.79 -29.33
C LYS A 174 -38.22 23.10 -27.91
N ALA A 175 -37.61 22.46 -26.90
CA ALA A 175 -37.92 22.72 -25.50
C ALA A 175 -37.56 24.17 -25.09
N LEU A 176 -36.39 24.65 -25.52
CA LEU A 176 -35.95 26.02 -25.26
C LEU A 176 -36.81 27.06 -26.01
N ALA A 177 -37.20 26.77 -27.25
CA ALA A 177 -38.11 27.63 -28.02
C ALA A 177 -39.50 27.70 -27.36
N TYR A 178 -40.02 26.58 -26.86
CA TYR A 178 -41.28 26.55 -26.12
C TYR A 178 -41.19 27.37 -24.82
N ALA A 179 -40.08 27.29 -24.09
CA ALA A 179 -39.91 28.02 -22.83
C ALA A 179 -39.96 29.56 -22.96
N ILE A 180 -39.75 30.08 -24.17
CA ILE A 180 -39.86 31.52 -24.48
C ILE A 180 -41.03 31.85 -25.42
N SER A 181 -41.88 30.87 -25.76
CA SER A 181 -43.00 31.08 -26.68
C SER A 181 -44.12 31.84 -26.01
N ASP A 182 -44.88 32.60 -26.80
CA ASP A 182 -46.08 33.30 -26.31
C ASP A 182 -47.14 32.30 -25.81
N GLU A 183 -47.15 31.07 -26.33
CA GLU A 183 -48.02 29.98 -25.86
C GLU A 183 -47.70 29.58 -24.42
N CYS A 184 -46.43 29.33 -24.10
CA CYS A 184 -46.02 28.98 -22.73
C CYS A 184 -46.28 30.13 -21.76
N MET A 185 -46.01 31.36 -22.19
CA MET A 185 -46.26 32.55 -21.38
C MET A 185 -47.75 32.74 -21.09
N ALA A 186 -48.61 32.55 -22.09
CA ALA A 186 -50.06 32.65 -21.92
C ALA A 186 -50.65 31.53 -21.04
N GLN A 187 -50.15 30.30 -21.17
CA GLN A 187 -50.60 29.18 -20.33
C GLN A 187 -50.31 29.39 -18.83
N HIS A 188 -49.21 30.09 -18.52
CA HIS A 188 -48.76 30.31 -17.14
C HIS A 188 -49.05 31.72 -16.61
N ASN A 189 -49.82 32.55 -17.33
CA ASN A 189 -50.05 33.96 -16.98
C ASN A 189 -48.74 34.73 -16.75
N TRP A 190 -47.74 34.49 -17.57
CA TRP A 190 -46.44 35.15 -17.52
C TRP A 190 -46.32 36.22 -18.61
N GLN A 191 -45.50 37.23 -18.32
CA GLN A 191 -45.11 38.26 -19.28
C GLN A 191 -43.60 38.44 -19.26
N TYR A 192 -43.00 38.62 -20.43
CA TYR A 192 -41.59 38.98 -20.54
C TYR A 192 -41.42 40.47 -20.81
N THR A 193 -40.37 41.05 -20.23
CA THR A 193 -40.01 42.46 -20.47
C THR A 193 -39.00 42.58 -21.61
N LYS A 194 -38.79 43.80 -22.12
CA LYS A 194 -37.78 44.10 -23.15
C LYS A 194 -36.35 43.65 -22.78
N MET A 195 -36.05 43.55 -21.47
CA MET A 195 -34.75 43.10 -20.96
C MET A 195 -34.68 41.58 -20.75
N GLY A 196 -35.68 40.84 -21.24
CA GLY A 196 -35.75 39.38 -21.18
C GLY A 196 -36.03 38.79 -19.80
N GLN A 197 -36.54 39.59 -18.85
CA GLN A 197 -37.02 39.14 -17.54
C GLN A 197 -38.45 38.60 -17.67
N VAL A 198 -38.78 37.52 -16.96
CA VAL A 198 -40.14 36.93 -16.95
C VAL A 198 -40.78 37.17 -15.59
N LYS A 199 -42.01 37.66 -15.59
CA LYS A 199 -42.79 37.93 -14.38
C LYS A 199 -44.19 37.34 -14.49
N ASP A 200 -44.73 36.98 -13.35
CA ASP A 200 -46.14 36.66 -13.22
C ASP A 200 -47.00 37.93 -13.41
N VAL A 201 -48.08 37.84 -14.18
CA VAL A 201 -48.97 38.97 -14.50
C VAL A 201 -49.85 39.33 -13.29
N GLU A 202 -50.27 38.36 -12.48
CA GLU A 202 -51.19 38.56 -11.37
C GLU A 202 -50.45 39.06 -10.11
N LEU A 203 -49.31 38.44 -9.79
CA LEU A 203 -48.55 38.72 -8.57
C LEU A 203 -47.41 39.72 -8.78
N GLY A 204 -47.00 39.96 -10.04
CA GLY A 204 -45.85 40.81 -10.37
C GLY A 204 -44.50 40.23 -9.92
N THR A 205 -44.50 39.01 -9.40
CA THR A 205 -43.33 38.30 -8.88
C THR A 205 -42.38 37.92 -10.02
N GLU A 206 -41.09 38.09 -9.77
CA GLU A 206 -40.05 37.67 -10.70
C GLU A 206 -39.92 36.14 -10.71
N ILE A 207 -40.17 35.54 -11.88
CA ILE A 207 -40.01 34.11 -12.09
C ILE A 207 -38.60 33.84 -12.63
N PHE A 208 -38.18 34.61 -13.64
CA PHE A 208 -36.83 34.54 -14.20
C PHE A 208 -36.18 35.92 -14.29
N PRO A 209 -34.88 36.02 -13.96
CA PRO A 209 -34.18 37.28 -13.98
C PRO A 209 -33.98 37.85 -15.38
N ARG A 210 -33.62 39.13 -15.42
CA ARG A 210 -33.25 39.83 -16.65
C ARG A 210 -32.19 39.03 -17.42
N GLY A 211 -32.32 38.99 -18.73
CA GLY A 211 -31.40 38.25 -19.60
C GLY A 211 -31.87 36.84 -19.96
N PHE A 212 -32.88 36.26 -19.28
CA PHE A 212 -33.34 34.89 -19.53
C PHE A 212 -33.84 34.69 -20.97
N VAL A 213 -34.89 35.41 -21.38
CA VAL A 213 -35.48 35.28 -22.72
C VAL A 213 -34.48 35.68 -23.81
N THR A 214 -33.75 36.78 -23.61
CA THR A 214 -32.74 37.25 -24.58
C THR A 214 -31.56 36.29 -24.71
N GLY A 215 -31.21 35.58 -23.63
CA GLY A 215 -30.14 34.58 -23.62
C GLY A 215 -30.54 33.33 -24.39
N ILE A 216 -31.75 32.83 -24.15
CA ILE A 216 -32.30 31.69 -24.89
C ILE A 216 -32.44 32.02 -26.37
N ARG A 217 -32.94 33.21 -26.70
CA ARG A 217 -33.07 33.68 -28.09
C ARG A 217 -31.73 33.70 -28.83
N LYS A 218 -30.67 34.22 -28.18
CA LYS A 218 -29.29 34.18 -28.70
C LYS A 218 -28.76 32.75 -28.88
N LEU A 219 -29.07 31.84 -27.96
CA LEU A 219 -28.65 30.43 -28.05
C LEU A 219 -29.32 29.70 -29.22
N LEU A 220 -30.60 29.99 -29.47
CA LEU A 220 -31.35 29.44 -30.60
C LEU A 220 -30.90 30.01 -31.95
N GLY A 221 -30.10 31.07 -31.96
CA GLY A 221 -29.62 31.76 -33.17
C GLY A 221 -30.64 32.74 -33.73
N GLU A 222 -31.68 33.05 -32.97
CA GLU A 222 -32.62 34.13 -33.26
C GLU A 222 -31.91 35.45 -32.89
N VAL A 223 -31.14 36.03 -33.81
CA VAL A 223 -30.66 37.40 -33.61
C VAL A 223 -31.88 38.31 -33.70
N ASP A 224 -32.12 39.14 -32.68
CA ASP A 224 -33.17 40.17 -32.71
C ASP A 224 -32.95 41.06 -33.94
N SER A 225 -33.68 40.77 -35.02
CA SER A 225 -33.91 41.70 -36.13
C SER A 225 -34.82 42.81 -35.61
N ASN A 226 -34.28 43.74 -34.84
CA ASN A 226 -34.91 45.02 -34.52
C ASN A 226 -33.81 46.05 -34.21
N GLY A 227 -33.34 46.69 -35.28
CA GLY A 227 -33.00 48.11 -35.24
C GLY A 227 -34.26 48.92 -35.47
#